data_AF-A0A646KE03-F1
#
_entry.id   AF-A0A646KE03-F1
#
_cell.length_a   1.000
_cell.length_b   1.000
_cell.length_c   1.000
_cell.angle_alpha   90.00
_cell.angle_beta   90.00
_cell.angle_gamma   90.00
#
_symmetry.space_group_name_H-M   'P 1'
#
loop_
_entity.id
_entity.type
_entity.pdbx_description
1 polymer ?
#
loop_
_entity_poly.entity_id
_entity_poly.type
_entity_poly.pdbx_seq_one_letter_code
_entity_poly.pdbx_strand_id
1 'polypeptide(L)' 'MAPPRHPRLRRTRLLHPATTGQIPKRHGAGLSLYRIVRELQTLLVTWNGACPTCHRDIPTPTPT' A
#
# COMPACT_ATOMS: atom_id res chain seq x y z
N MET A 1 39.55 28.33 -29.60
CA MET A 1 39.35 27.76 -28.24
C MET A 1 38.16 26.82 -28.29
N ALA A 2 38.32 25.56 -27.88
CA ALA A 2 37.23 24.59 -27.87
C ALA A 2 36.49 24.63 -26.51
N PRO A 3 35.15 24.44 -26.47
CA PRO A 3 34.39 24.54 -25.23
C PRO A 3 34.73 23.41 -24.24
N PRO A 4 34.61 23.63 -22.92
CA PRO A 4 34.83 22.60 -21.91
C PRO A 4 33.85 21.44 -22.11
N ARG A 5 34.37 20.21 -22.22
CA ARG A 5 33.54 19.01 -22.34
C ARG A 5 33.03 18.64 -20.94
N HIS A 6 31.74 18.87 -20.70
CA HIS A 6 31.10 18.49 -19.43
C HIS A 6 31.30 16.99 -19.14
N PRO A 7 31.60 16.60 -17.90
CA PRO A 7 31.59 15.20 -17.49
C PRO A 7 30.19 14.67 -17.70
N ARG A 8 30.04 13.67 -18.58
CA ARG A 8 28.76 13.00 -18.80
C ARG A 8 28.35 12.33 -17.49
N LEU A 9 27.48 13.00 -16.72
CA LEU A 9 26.72 12.39 -15.63
C LEU A 9 26.03 11.16 -16.21
N ARG A 10 26.56 9.99 -15.91
CA ARG A 10 26.02 8.70 -16.35
C ARG A 10 24.59 8.66 -15.82
N ARG A 11 23.61 8.62 -16.72
CA ARG A 11 22.20 8.43 -16.38
C ARG A 11 22.11 7.21 -15.47
N THR A 12 21.53 7.35 -14.28
CA THR A 12 21.30 6.25 -13.35
C THR A 12 20.66 5.11 -14.12
N ARG A 13 21.34 3.96 -14.24
CA ARG A 13 20.73 2.78 -14.86
C ARG A 13 19.55 2.40 -13.97
N LEU A 14 18.33 2.65 -14.43
CA LEU A 14 17.14 2.00 -13.90
C LEU A 14 17.39 0.51 -14.01
N LEU A 15 17.71 -0.13 -12.88
CA LEU A 15 17.70 -1.58 -12.76
C LEU A 15 16.30 -2.01 -13.18
N HIS A 16 16.19 -2.77 -14.27
CA HIS A 16 14.93 -3.41 -14.63
C HIS A 16 14.51 -4.25 -13.43
N PRO A 17 13.33 -4.03 -12.84
CA PRO A 17 12.80 -4.96 -11.85
C PRO A 17 12.79 -6.33 -12.52
N ALA A 18 13.42 -7.32 -11.90
CA ALA A 18 13.36 -8.68 -12.41
C ALA A 18 11.89 -9.04 -12.60
N THR A 19 11.51 -9.53 -13.78
CA THR A 19 10.15 -10.03 -14.11
C THR A 19 9.67 -11.17 -13.21
N THR A 20 10.45 -11.52 -12.18
CA THR A 20 10.02 -12.36 -11.04
C THR A 20 9.42 -11.50 -9.92
N GLY A 21 8.78 -10.39 -10.26
CA GLY A 21 7.87 -9.74 -9.34
C GLY A 21 6.71 -10.71 -9.12
N GLN A 22 6.73 -11.46 -8.02
CA GLN A 22 5.54 -12.19 -7.59
C GLN A 22 4.39 -11.20 -7.61
N ILE A 23 3.46 -11.41 -8.52
CA ILE A 23 2.19 -10.68 -8.51
C ILE A 23 1.64 -10.91 -7.11
N PRO A 24 1.39 -9.84 -6.31
CA PRO A 24 0.86 -10.01 -4.97
C PRO A 24 -0.41 -10.83 -5.10
N LYS A 25 -0.38 -12.05 -4.52
CA LYS A 25 -1.47 -13.00 -4.60
C LYS A 25 -2.71 -12.26 -4.12
N ARG A 26 -3.70 -12.07 -5.00
CA ARG A 26 -4.91 -11.31 -4.66
C ARG A 26 -5.50 -11.94 -3.40
N HIS A 27 -5.53 -11.18 -2.31
CA HIS A 27 -5.98 -11.64 -0.98
C HIS A 27 -7.43 -12.14 -0.96
N GLY A 28 -8.17 -12.03 -2.07
CA GLY A 28 -9.55 -12.47 -2.24
C GLY A 28 -9.78 -13.74 -3.07
N ALA A 29 -8.75 -14.33 -3.70
CA ALA A 29 -8.94 -15.52 -4.53
C ALA A 29 -9.26 -16.74 -3.66
N GLY A 30 -10.50 -17.25 -3.73
CA GLY A 30 -10.97 -18.40 -2.96
C GLY A 30 -11.68 -18.07 -1.64
N LEU A 31 -12.00 -16.80 -1.38
CA LEU A 31 -12.83 -16.43 -0.23
C LEU A 31 -14.30 -16.79 -0.49
N SER A 32 -14.96 -17.37 0.50
CA SER A 32 -16.42 -17.50 0.48
C SER A 32 -17.06 -16.11 0.57
N LEU A 33 -18.29 -15.96 0.06
CA LEU A 33 -19.05 -14.71 0.15
C LEU A 33 -19.12 -14.19 1.59
N TYR A 34 -19.33 -15.09 2.55
CA TYR A 34 -19.32 -14.75 3.97
C TYR A 34 -17.99 -14.11 4.43
N ARG A 35 -16.86 -14.63 3.94
CA ARG A 35 -15.55 -14.10 4.31
C ARG A 35 -15.28 -12.75 3.66
N ILE A 36 -15.74 -12.53 2.43
CA ILE A 36 -15.69 -11.22 1.77
C ILE A 36 -16.48 -10.18 2.58
N VAL A 37 -17.70 -10.52 3.02
CA VAL A 37 -18.53 -9.62 3.81
C VAL A 37 -17.86 -9.27 5.16
N ARG A 38 -17.23 -10.25 5.81
CA ARG A 38 -16.50 -10.03 7.07
C ARG A 38 -15.29 -9.10 6.90
N GLU A 39 -14.48 -9.31 5.86
CA GLU A 39 -13.33 -8.45 5.55
C GLU A 39 -13.79 -7.03 5.22
N LEU A 40 -14.86 -6.88 4.44
CA LEU A 40 -15.42 -5.57 4.10
C LEU A 40 -15.92 -4.83 5.35
N GLN A 41 -16.64 -5.50 6.25
CA GLN A 41 -17.08 -4.90 7.51
C GLN A 41 -15.90 -4.45 8.36
N THR A 42 -14.84 -5.26 8.44
CA THR A 42 -13.63 -4.92 9.20
C THR A 42 -12.98 -3.66 8.64
N LEU A 43 -12.80 -3.60 7.31
CA LEU A 43 -12.24 -2.42 6.64
C LEU A 43 -13.08 -1.17 6.88
N LEU A 44 -14.41 -1.27 6.72
CA LEU A 44 -15.32 -0.14 6.94
C LEU A 44 -15.25 0.37 8.38
N VAL A 45 -15.25 -0.53 9.37
CA VAL A 45 -15.19 -0.15 10.78
C VAL A 45 -13.86 0.52 11.10
N THR A 46 -12.73 -0.01 10.60
CA THR A 46 -11.42 0.61 10.80
C THR A 46 -11.30 1.98 10.11
N TRP A 47 -11.87 2.13 8.91
CA TRP A 47 -11.87 3.40 8.19
C TRP A 47 -12.68 4.47 8.93
N ASN A 48 -13.80 4.07 9.55
CA ASN A 48 -14.65 4.97 10.30
C ASN A 48 -14.07 5.34 11.67
N GLY A 49 -12.85 4.88 11.98
CA GLY A 49 -12.21 5.12 13.27
C GLY A 49 -12.86 4.34 14.41
N ALA A 50 -13.58 3.25 14.13
CA ALA A 50 -14.15 2.38 15.15
C ALA A 50 -13.37 1.06 15.25
N CYS A 51 -13.42 0.43 16.41
CA CYS A 51 -12.79 -0.87 16.63
C CYS A 51 -13.69 -2.00 16.08
N PRO A 52 -13.18 -2.91 15.22
CA PRO A 52 -13.98 -3.98 14.61
C PRO A 52 -14.45 -5.05 15.60
N THR A 53 -13.86 -5.09 16.80
CA THR A 53 -14.23 -6.07 17.84
C THR A 53 -15.33 -5.55 18.76
N CYS A 54 -15.22 -4.30 19.21
CA CYS A 54 -16.17 -3.72 20.15
C CYS A 54 -17.17 -2.74 19.51
N HIS A 55 -17.01 -2.43 18.22
CA HIS A 55 -17.82 -1.49 17.45
C HIS A 55 -17.96 -0.10 18.10
N ARG A 56 -16.96 0.30 18.90
CA ARG A 56 -16.89 1.62 19.52
C ARG A 56 -15.93 2.51 18.76
N ASP A 57 -16.25 3.79 18.70
CA ASP A 57 -15.35 4.81 18.16
C ASP A 57 -14.05 4.84 18.97
N ILE A 58 -12.93 4.87 18.25
CA ILE A 58 -11.60 5.04 18.81
C ILE A 58 -11.50 6.53 19.16
N PRO A 59 -11.25 6.89 20.43
CA PRO A 59 -11.16 8.28 20.84
C PRO A 59 -10.03 8.96 20.08
N THR A 60 -10.35 10.02 19.34
CA THR A 60 -9.34 10.86 18.69
C THR A 60 -8.49 11.51 19.77
N PRO A 61 -7.17 11.27 19.81
CA PRO A 61 -6.32 11.98 20.76
C PRO A 61 -6.34 13.47 20.39
N THR A 62 -6.88 14.31 21.28
CA THR A 62 -6.75 15.76 21.16
C THR A 62 -5.28 16.12 21.39
N PRO A 63 -4.61 16.77 20.42
CA PRO A 63 -3.27 17.28 20.66
C PRO A 63 -3.36 18.38 21.73
N THR A 64 -2.61 18.16 22.82
CA THR A 64 -2.40 19.13 23.92
C THR A 64 -1.44 20.23 23.51
#